data_AF-A0A3M1X652-F1
#
_entry.id   AF-A0A3M1X652-F1
#
_cell.length_a   1.000
_cell.length_b   1.000
_cell.length_c   1.000
_cell.angle_alpha   90.00
_cell.angle_beta   90.00
_cell.angle_gamma   90.00
#
_symmetry.space_group_name_H-M   'P 1'
#
loop_
_entity.id
_entity.type
_entity.pdbx_description
1 polymer ?
#
loop_
_entity_poly.entity_id
_entity_poly.type
_entity_poly.pdbx_seq_one_letter_code
_entity_poly.pdbx_strand_id
1 'polypeptide(L)'
;MRRFWEFITSPLLCVACGIGFFLSGLFLSLFLDGAPGYFEDIESSLLLTWLRGKVAAGFSLPLIFFLLFLLVVAVFTLNLVLCTGDHLTGLVRRRSGLRRFIPHIMHVAVVLVVAGHAVSASSGARVKGVGVLEGRGVRLFAPAWTLYLEDVDIEVGKWGYPADMVAHVKIQAEGVTVARGSTRPNEPFFVDGYVLYLKNAGVLPSGARYALFDLTRDPGAPVVLIGALLFTLGNLLYLLFPARNFRKNERRGK
;
A
#
# COMPACT_ATOMS: atom_id res chain seq x y z
N MET A 1 23.46 -13.39 -24.84
CA MET A 1 22.60 -13.81 -23.71
C MET A 1 23.33 -13.79 -22.37
N ARG A 2 24.45 -14.50 -22.19
CA ARG A 2 25.20 -14.55 -20.91
C ARG A 2 25.57 -13.17 -20.32
N ARG A 3 26.13 -12.25 -21.12
CA ARG A 3 26.48 -10.89 -20.68
C ARG A 3 25.28 -10.07 -20.18
N PHE A 4 24.11 -10.24 -20.81
CA PHE A 4 22.88 -9.56 -20.40
C PHE A 4 22.40 -10.10 -19.05
N TRP A 5 22.44 -11.42 -18.87
CA TRP A 5 22.11 -12.05 -17.58
C TRP A 5 23.05 -11.60 -16.46
N GLU A 6 24.35 -11.57 -16.73
CA GLU A 6 25.36 -11.09 -15.78
C GLU A 6 25.14 -9.62 -15.40
N PHE A 7 24.72 -8.79 -16.36
CA PHE A 7 24.38 -7.40 -16.11
C PHE A 7 23.13 -7.25 -15.23
N ILE A 8 22.03 -7.93 -15.59
CA ILE A 8 20.75 -7.79 -14.89
C ILE A 8 20.75 -8.38 -13.49
N THR A 9 21.65 -9.32 -13.20
CA THR A 9 21.84 -9.90 -11.86
C THR A 9 22.98 -9.23 -11.09
N SER A 10 23.64 -8.22 -11.66
CA SER A 10 24.80 -7.60 -11.03
C SER A 10 24.44 -6.80 -9.77
N PRO A 11 25.30 -6.83 -8.73
CA PRO A 11 25.17 -5.95 -7.58
C PRO A 11 25.31 -4.46 -7.94
N LEU A 12 26.08 -4.14 -8.98
CA LEU A 12 26.26 -2.77 -9.44
C LEU A 12 24.94 -2.18 -9.95
N LEU A 13 24.16 -2.95 -10.71
CA LEU A 13 22.83 -2.53 -11.15
C LEU A 13 21.91 -2.31 -9.94
N CYS A 14 21.96 -3.18 -8.93
CA CYS A 14 21.21 -3.01 -7.68
C CYS A 14 21.53 -1.67 -7.00
N VAL A 15 22.82 -1.36 -6.82
CA VAL A 15 23.27 -0.09 -6.22
C VAL A 15 22.85 1.11 -7.08
N ALA A 16 23.04 1.04 -8.39
CA ALA A 16 22.65 2.12 -9.30
C ALA A 16 21.14 2.39 -9.26
N CYS A 17 20.32 1.33 -9.29
CA CYS A 17 18.87 1.44 -9.15
C CYS A 17 18.45 1.95 -7.77
N GLY A 18 19.13 1.56 -6.70
CA GLY A 18 18.87 2.08 -5.35
C GLY A 18 19.15 3.59 -5.25
N ILE A 19 20.26 4.07 -5.80
CA ILE A 19 20.57 5.50 -5.92
C ILE A 19 19.53 6.19 -6.79
N GLY A 20 19.18 5.61 -7.94
CA GLY A 20 18.16 6.14 -8.84
C GLY A 20 16.79 6.28 -8.16
N PHE A 21 16.37 5.27 -7.39
CA PHE A 21 15.13 5.28 -6.62
C PHE A 21 15.12 6.42 -5.60
N PHE A 22 16.22 6.58 -4.85
CA PHE A 22 16.36 7.65 -3.86
C PHE A 22 16.31 9.04 -4.52
N LEU A 23 17.10 9.26 -5.58
CA LEU A 23 17.17 10.56 -6.26
C LEU A 23 15.85 10.92 -6.95
N SER A 24 15.22 9.96 -7.62
CA SER A 24 13.92 10.18 -8.28
C SER A 24 12.80 10.40 -7.27
N GLY A 25 12.79 9.70 -6.14
CA GLY A 25 11.86 9.92 -5.05
C GLY A 25 12.03 11.30 -4.39
N LEU A 26 13.28 11.69 -4.12
CA LEU A 26 13.60 13.03 -3.60
C LEU A 26 13.16 14.13 -4.58
N PHE A 27 13.51 13.97 -5.85
CA PHE A 27 13.11 14.91 -6.89
C PHE A 27 11.60 15.01 -7.00
N LEU A 28 10.88 13.87 -7.03
CA LEU A 28 9.42 13.86 -7.09
C LEU A 28 8.84 14.55 -5.86
N SER A 29 9.33 14.28 -4.66
CA SER A 29 8.86 14.94 -3.43
C SER A 29 9.01 16.46 -3.50
N LEU A 30 10.16 16.97 -3.95
CA LEU A 30 10.37 18.42 -4.10
C LEU A 30 9.49 19.03 -5.19
N PHE A 31 9.15 18.25 -6.22
CA PHE A 31 8.32 18.71 -7.34
C PHE A 31 6.81 18.61 -7.03
N LEU A 32 6.39 17.66 -6.19
CA LEU A 32 5.01 17.52 -5.70
C LEU A 32 4.54 18.81 -5.03
N ASP A 33 5.41 19.41 -4.21
CA ASP A 33 5.15 20.70 -3.56
C ASP A 33 4.96 21.85 -4.57
N GLY A 34 5.61 21.76 -5.74
CA GLY A 34 5.49 22.75 -6.82
C GLY A 34 4.29 22.55 -7.76
N ALA A 35 3.60 21.40 -7.69
CA ALA A 35 2.47 21.06 -8.57
C ALA A 35 1.34 20.32 -7.83
N PRO A 36 0.78 20.89 -6.74
CA PRO A 36 -0.17 20.18 -5.87
C PRO A 36 -1.41 19.68 -6.65
N GLY A 37 -1.96 20.49 -7.54
CA GLY A 37 -3.13 20.11 -8.34
C GLY A 37 -2.87 18.99 -9.37
N TYR A 38 -1.60 18.68 -9.69
CA TYR A 38 -1.30 17.59 -10.63
C TYR A 38 -1.47 16.21 -9.97
N PHE A 39 -1.14 16.10 -8.69
CA PHE A 39 -1.11 14.85 -7.94
C PHE A 39 -2.20 14.73 -6.87
N GLU A 40 -3.02 15.76 -6.65
CA GLU A 40 -4.12 15.78 -5.68
C GLU A 40 -5.04 14.56 -5.77
N ASP A 41 -5.30 14.08 -6.99
CA ASP A 41 -6.18 12.94 -7.28
C ASP A 41 -5.50 11.56 -7.17
N ILE A 42 -4.19 11.50 -6.91
CA ILE A 42 -3.47 10.22 -6.78
C ILE A 42 -3.92 9.45 -5.54
N GLU A 43 -4.31 10.16 -4.47
CA GLU A 43 -4.79 9.54 -3.25
C GLU A 43 -6.26 9.12 -3.34
N SER A 44 -7.05 9.81 -4.17
CA SER A 44 -8.49 9.57 -4.31
C SER A 44 -8.83 8.44 -5.28
N SER A 45 -7.85 7.99 -6.08
CA SER A 45 -8.04 6.96 -7.09
C SER A 45 -7.01 5.83 -6.96
N LEU A 46 -7.18 4.77 -7.74
CA LEU A 46 -6.17 3.73 -7.89
C LEU A 46 -5.07 4.23 -8.80
N LEU A 47 -3.82 3.87 -8.50
CA LEU A 47 -2.67 4.33 -9.26
C LEU A 47 -2.77 4.04 -10.77
N LEU A 48 -3.26 2.85 -11.18
CA LEU A 48 -3.41 2.56 -12.61
C LEU A 48 -4.52 3.37 -13.28
N THR A 49 -5.64 3.61 -12.57
CA THR A 49 -6.74 4.43 -13.08
C THR A 49 -6.28 5.87 -13.24
N TRP A 50 -5.61 6.41 -12.22
CA TRP A 50 -4.97 7.71 -12.23
C TRP A 50 -3.99 7.84 -13.41
N LEU A 51 -3.06 6.88 -13.53
CA LEU A 51 -2.02 6.90 -14.55
C LEU A 51 -2.61 6.85 -15.97
N ARG A 52 -3.63 6.02 -16.19
CA ARG A 52 -4.36 5.98 -17.48
C ARG A 52 -5.01 7.33 -17.79
N GLY A 53 -5.64 7.96 -16.79
CA GLY A 53 -6.21 9.29 -16.93
C GLY A 53 -5.17 10.34 -17.31
N LYS A 54 -4.01 10.36 -16.63
CA LYS A 54 -2.94 11.31 -16.94
C LYS A 54 -2.31 11.06 -18.31
N VAL A 55 -2.06 9.81 -18.69
CA VAL A 55 -1.55 9.46 -20.03
C VAL A 55 -2.53 9.87 -21.12
N ALA A 56 -3.83 9.64 -20.92
CA ALA A 56 -4.86 10.06 -21.87
C ALA A 56 -4.97 11.59 -22.01
N ALA A 57 -4.71 12.33 -20.94
CA ALA A 57 -4.66 13.80 -20.96
C ALA A 57 -3.39 14.36 -21.63
N GLY A 58 -2.37 13.52 -21.89
CA GLY A 58 -1.14 13.88 -22.58
C GLY A 58 0.12 13.80 -21.71
N PHE A 59 1.29 13.78 -22.36
CA PHE A 59 2.57 13.70 -21.66
C PHE A 59 2.98 15.06 -21.11
N SER A 60 2.92 15.19 -19.78
CA SER A 60 3.47 16.32 -19.05
C SER A 60 4.82 15.97 -18.44
N LEU A 61 5.61 16.99 -18.10
CA LEU A 61 6.90 16.79 -17.43
C LEU A 61 6.76 16.02 -16.09
N PRO A 62 5.80 16.32 -15.20
CA PRO A 62 5.57 15.53 -13.99
C PRO A 62 5.28 14.05 -14.27
N LEU A 63 4.49 13.75 -15.32
CA LEU A 63 4.18 12.38 -15.70
C LEU A 63 5.44 11.62 -16.14
N ILE A 64 6.31 12.26 -16.93
CA ILE A 64 7.55 11.64 -17.42
C ILE A 64 8.45 11.25 -16.24
N PHE A 65 8.64 12.15 -15.27
CA PHE A 65 9.43 11.84 -14.07
C PHE A 65 8.79 10.75 -13.22
N PHE A 66 7.46 10.76 -13.08
CA PHE A 66 6.75 9.69 -12.39
C PHE A 66 6.92 8.33 -13.09
N LEU A 67 6.83 8.29 -14.42
CA LEU A 67 7.07 7.09 -15.22
C LEU A 67 8.54 6.61 -15.11
N LEU A 68 9.50 7.53 -15.08
CA LEU A 68 10.91 7.21 -14.83
C LEU A 68 11.09 6.57 -13.44
N PHE A 69 10.45 7.12 -12.40
CA PHE A 69 10.45 6.54 -11.06
C PHE A 69 9.89 5.11 -11.07
N LEU A 70 8.73 4.89 -11.71
CA LEU A 70 8.14 3.56 -11.84
C LEU A 70 9.06 2.59 -12.62
N LEU A 71 9.74 3.07 -13.66
CA LEU A 71 10.71 2.27 -14.41
C LEU A 71 11.90 1.85 -13.53
N VAL A 72 12.44 2.76 -12.73
CA VAL A 72 13.53 2.44 -11.79
C VAL A 72 13.08 1.40 -10.76
N VAL A 73 11.87 1.54 -10.19
CA VAL A 73 11.30 0.55 -9.27
C VAL A 73 11.13 -0.81 -9.96
N ALA A 74 10.66 -0.84 -11.20
CA ALA A 74 10.48 -2.07 -11.95
C ALA A 74 11.81 -2.79 -12.24
N VAL A 75 12.83 -2.05 -12.70
CA VAL A 75 14.17 -2.60 -12.96
C VAL A 75 14.83 -3.07 -11.66
N PHE A 76 14.71 -2.30 -10.58
CA PHE A 76 15.21 -2.68 -9.27
C PHE A 76 14.57 -3.99 -8.77
N THR A 77 13.25 -4.09 -8.86
CA THR A 77 12.51 -5.29 -8.43
C THR A 77 12.88 -6.49 -9.29
N LEU A 78 13.02 -6.32 -10.60
CA LEU A 78 13.45 -7.39 -11.50
C LEU A 78 14.87 -7.88 -11.16
N ASN A 79 15.82 -6.96 -10.97
CA ASN A 79 17.17 -7.30 -10.51
C ASN A 79 17.13 -8.09 -9.20
N LEU A 80 16.33 -7.64 -8.23
CA LEU A 80 16.18 -8.28 -6.94
C LEU A 80 15.63 -9.71 -7.05
N VAL A 81 14.60 -9.93 -7.86
CA VAL A 81 14.01 -11.24 -8.12
C VAL A 81 15.03 -12.19 -8.75
N LEU A 82 15.70 -11.75 -9.83
CA LEU A 82 16.64 -12.59 -10.58
C LEU A 82 17.88 -12.94 -9.75
N CYS A 83 18.48 -11.94 -9.09
CA CYS A 83 19.63 -12.16 -8.21
C CYS A 83 19.28 -13.10 -7.04
N THR A 84 18.09 -12.94 -6.45
CA THR A 84 17.63 -13.83 -5.36
C THR A 84 17.42 -15.25 -5.86
N GLY A 85 16.84 -15.44 -7.06
CA GLY A 85 16.66 -16.76 -7.66
C GLY A 85 17.98 -17.50 -7.90
N ASP A 86 18.97 -16.82 -8.50
CA ASP A 86 20.29 -17.40 -8.78
C ASP A 86 21.02 -17.83 -7.51
N HIS A 87 20.99 -16.98 -6.48
CA HIS A 87 21.62 -17.32 -5.22
C HIS A 87 20.85 -18.42 -4.47
N LEU A 88 19.52 -18.35 -4.40
CA LEU A 88 18.72 -19.31 -3.66
C LEU A 88 18.88 -20.73 -4.23
N THR A 89 18.87 -20.88 -5.55
CA THR A 89 19.09 -22.18 -6.22
C THR A 89 20.50 -22.72 -5.92
N GLY A 90 21.52 -21.86 -5.91
CA GLY A 90 22.89 -22.21 -5.52
C GLY A 90 23.02 -22.65 -4.05
N LEU A 91 22.34 -21.95 -3.13
CA LEU A 91 22.35 -22.28 -1.69
C LEU A 91 21.67 -23.62 -1.42
N VAL A 92 20.51 -23.86 -2.02
CA VAL A 92 19.76 -25.13 -1.91
C VAL A 92 20.62 -26.28 -2.41
N ARG A 93 21.26 -26.13 -3.56
CA ARG A 93 22.14 -27.16 -4.13
C ARG A 93 23.36 -27.48 -3.26
N ARG A 94 23.88 -26.50 -2.52
CA ARG A 94 25.08 -26.65 -1.67
C ARG A 94 24.76 -26.99 -0.20
N ARG A 95 23.47 -27.16 0.16
CA ARG A 95 22.99 -27.39 1.55
C ARG A 95 23.64 -26.44 2.57
N SER A 96 23.74 -25.16 2.21
CA SER A 96 24.40 -24.18 3.09
C SER A 96 23.59 -23.90 4.36
N GLY A 97 24.26 -23.58 5.46
CA GLY A 97 23.60 -23.24 6.72
C GLY A 97 22.67 -22.02 6.63
N LEU A 98 21.66 -22.00 7.50
CA LEU A 98 20.56 -21.01 7.58
C LEU A 98 21.02 -19.54 7.49
N ARG A 99 22.21 -19.22 8.02
CA ARG A 99 22.73 -17.85 8.06
C ARG A 99 23.01 -17.25 6.68
N ARG A 100 23.29 -18.07 5.66
CA ARG A 100 23.44 -17.59 4.27
C ARG A 100 22.09 -17.22 3.63
N PHE A 101 20.97 -17.69 4.20
CA PHE A 101 19.63 -17.35 3.72
C PHE A 101 19.12 -15.99 4.24
N ILE A 102 19.71 -15.43 5.30
CA ILE A 102 19.20 -14.20 5.93
C ILE A 102 19.09 -13.03 4.93
N PRO A 103 20.10 -12.71 4.11
CA PRO A 103 19.96 -11.63 3.12
C PRO A 103 18.86 -11.90 2.09
N HIS A 104 18.63 -13.18 1.73
CA HIS A 104 17.59 -13.56 0.79
C HIS A 104 16.18 -13.43 1.38
N ILE A 105 16.01 -13.61 2.69
CA ILE A 105 14.73 -13.31 3.38
C ILE A 105 14.38 -11.83 3.19
N MET A 106 15.35 -10.93 3.35
CA MET A 106 15.15 -9.49 3.15
C MET A 106 14.78 -9.16 1.70
N HIS A 107 15.39 -9.82 0.72
CA HIS A 107 15.05 -9.63 -0.69
C HIS A 107 13.62 -10.09 -1.00
N VAL A 108 13.25 -11.29 -0.57
CA VAL A 108 11.88 -11.82 -0.74
C VAL A 108 10.86 -10.90 -0.08
N ALA A 109 11.19 -10.39 1.11
CA ALA A 109 10.33 -9.44 1.81
C ALA A 109 10.09 -8.15 1.01
N VAL A 110 11.12 -7.55 0.43
CA VAL A 110 10.98 -6.36 -0.45
C VAL A 110 10.16 -6.68 -1.70
N VAL A 111 10.39 -7.83 -2.34
CA VAL A 111 9.60 -8.27 -3.49
C VAL A 111 8.12 -8.40 -3.13
N LEU A 112 7.81 -8.98 -1.96
CA LEU A 112 6.43 -9.10 -1.48
C LEU A 112 5.78 -7.73 -1.23
N VAL A 113 6.51 -6.77 -0.65
CA VAL A 113 6.01 -5.40 -0.46
C VAL A 113 5.68 -4.74 -1.81
N VAL A 114 6.60 -4.81 -2.78
CA VAL A 114 6.36 -4.24 -4.12
C VAL A 114 5.20 -4.94 -4.82
N ALA A 115 5.14 -6.27 -4.76
CA ALA A 115 4.06 -7.05 -5.35
C ALA A 115 2.70 -6.73 -4.70
N GLY A 116 2.67 -6.59 -3.37
CA GLY A 116 1.48 -6.17 -2.63
C GLY A 116 0.99 -4.80 -3.10
N HIS A 117 1.87 -3.79 -3.18
CA HIS A 117 1.50 -2.49 -3.72
C HIS A 117 1.04 -2.54 -5.19
N ALA A 118 1.65 -3.39 -6.03
CA ALA A 118 1.20 -3.59 -7.41
C ALA A 118 -0.21 -4.21 -7.49
N VAL A 119 -0.54 -5.15 -6.59
CA VAL A 119 -1.88 -5.72 -6.45
C VAL A 119 -2.87 -4.65 -5.99
N SER A 120 -2.54 -3.86 -4.96
CA SER A 120 -3.38 -2.74 -4.50
C SER A 120 -3.63 -1.72 -5.61
N ALA A 121 -2.59 -1.38 -6.37
CA ALA A 121 -2.64 -0.41 -7.47
C ALA A 121 -3.52 -0.86 -8.65
N SER A 122 -3.67 -2.18 -8.85
CA SER A 122 -4.36 -2.76 -10.00
C SER A 122 -5.76 -3.28 -9.70
N SER A 123 -6.00 -3.77 -8.48
CA SER A 123 -7.23 -4.48 -8.11
C SER A 123 -7.92 -3.94 -6.86
N GLY A 124 -7.39 -2.87 -6.26
CA GLY A 124 -8.05 -2.18 -5.15
C GLY A 124 -9.35 -1.49 -5.58
N ALA A 125 -10.03 -0.86 -4.61
CA ALA A 125 -11.12 0.06 -4.88
C ALA A 125 -11.11 1.17 -3.83
N ARG A 126 -11.41 2.41 -4.25
CA ARG A 126 -11.51 3.57 -3.36
C ARG A 126 -12.69 4.43 -3.79
N VAL A 127 -13.58 4.70 -2.86
CA VAL A 127 -14.67 5.67 -3.01
C VAL A 127 -14.56 6.62 -1.83
N LYS A 128 -14.18 7.87 -2.09
CA LYS A 128 -14.00 8.88 -1.06
C LYS A 128 -15.20 9.81 -0.97
N GLY A 129 -15.45 10.34 0.22
CA GLY A 129 -16.38 11.45 0.42
C GLY A 129 -17.85 11.08 0.19
N VAL A 130 -18.25 9.86 0.52
CA VAL A 130 -19.65 9.43 0.43
C VAL A 130 -20.43 10.04 1.58
N GLY A 131 -21.12 11.16 1.30
CA GLY A 131 -22.05 11.79 2.25
C GLY A 131 -23.39 11.08 2.27
N VAL A 132 -23.85 10.64 3.45
CA VAL A 132 -25.14 9.97 3.63
C VAL A 132 -25.93 10.70 4.72
N LEU A 133 -27.20 11.01 4.42
CA LEU A 133 -28.13 11.56 5.40
C LEU A 133 -28.72 10.43 6.24
N GLU A 134 -28.98 10.72 7.52
CA GLU A 134 -29.63 9.78 8.42
C GLU A 134 -31.00 9.34 7.88
N GLY A 135 -31.28 8.04 8.00
CA GLY A 135 -32.48 7.40 7.44
C GLY A 135 -32.45 7.22 5.92
N ARG A 136 -31.37 7.61 5.22
CA ARG A 136 -31.25 7.47 3.76
C ARG A 136 -30.14 6.52 3.35
N GLY A 137 -30.24 6.06 2.10
CA GLY A 137 -29.24 5.24 1.44
C GLY A 137 -28.65 5.93 0.23
N VAL A 138 -27.36 5.72 -0.02
CA VAL A 138 -26.66 6.15 -1.22
C VAL A 138 -26.15 4.92 -1.96
N ARG A 139 -26.46 4.85 -3.26
CA ARG A 139 -25.94 3.78 -4.12
C ARG A 139 -24.49 4.06 -4.46
N LEU A 140 -23.63 3.11 -4.15
CA LEU A 140 -22.23 3.09 -4.53
C LEU A 140 -22.10 2.54 -5.95
N PHE A 141 -21.14 3.08 -6.71
CA PHE A 141 -20.89 2.64 -8.07
C PHE A 141 -20.11 1.32 -8.10
N ALA A 142 -19.10 1.20 -7.23
CA ALA A 142 -18.28 0.01 -7.09
C ALA A 142 -17.85 -0.12 -5.61
N PRO A 143 -18.30 -1.16 -4.89
CA PRO A 143 -19.23 -2.21 -5.31
C PRO A 143 -20.65 -1.65 -5.52
N ALA A 144 -21.51 -2.36 -6.26
CA ALA A 144 -22.89 -1.96 -6.54
C ALA A 144 -23.83 -2.13 -5.32
N TRP A 145 -23.39 -1.61 -4.18
CA TRP A 145 -24.12 -1.64 -2.91
C TRP A 145 -24.92 -0.35 -2.69
N THR A 146 -25.84 -0.38 -1.75
CA THR A 146 -26.45 0.81 -1.17
C THR A 146 -26.03 0.90 0.28
N LEU A 147 -25.32 1.98 0.63
CA LEU A 147 -24.93 2.29 2.00
C LEU A 147 -26.02 3.14 2.64
N TYR A 148 -26.66 2.61 3.67
CA TYR A 148 -27.64 3.30 4.50
C TYR A 148 -27.00 3.80 5.78
N LEU A 149 -27.28 5.04 6.14
CA LEU A 149 -27.05 5.57 7.47
C LEU A 149 -28.34 5.41 8.27
N GLU A 150 -28.33 4.52 9.26
CA GLU A 150 -29.51 4.27 10.07
C GLU A 150 -29.66 5.32 11.15
N ASP A 151 -28.57 5.58 11.88
CA ASP A 151 -28.45 6.69 12.82
C ASP A 151 -26.99 7.17 12.86
N VAL A 152 -26.78 8.35 13.45
CA VAL A 152 -25.46 8.82 13.84
C VAL A 152 -25.51 9.53 15.18
N ASP A 153 -24.66 9.08 16.09
CA ASP A 153 -24.45 9.66 17.40
C ASP A 153 -23.17 10.48 17.40
N ILE A 154 -23.30 11.75 17.78
CA ILE A 154 -22.20 12.70 17.86
C ILE A 154 -22.12 13.16 19.31
N GLU A 155 -21.10 12.70 20.02
CA GLU A 155 -20.81 13.18 21.36
C GLU A 155 -20.04 14.50 21.24
N VAL A 156 -20.60 15.58 21.78
CA VAL A 156 -19.95 16.89 21.78
C VAL A 156 -19.19 17.07 23.09
N GLY A 157 -17.88 17.29 22.99
CA GLY A 157 -17.02 17.53 24.14
C GLY A 157 -17.26 18.90 24.77
N LYS A 158 -16.63 19.13 25.93
CA LYS A 158 -16.75 20.36 26.74
C LYS A 158 -16.45 21.66 25.99
N TRP A 159 -15.68 21.57 24.90
CA TRP A 159 -15.24 22.70 24.09
C TRP A 159 -16.07 22.92 22.82
N GLY A 160 -17.19 22.19 22.67
CA GLY A 160 -18.08 22.31 21.50
C GLY A 160 -17.61 21.53 20.26
N TYR A 161 -16.50 20.80 20.35
CA TYR A 161 -16.01 19.93 19.28
C TYR A 161 -16.54 18.51 19.42
N PRO A 162 -16.74 17.77 18.31
CA PRO A 162 -17.05 16.34 18.37
C PRO A 162 -15.93 15.58 19.13
N ALA A 163 -16.30 14.98 20.25
CA ALA A 163 -15.42 14.13 21.07
C ALA A 163 -15.44 12.68 20.60
N ASP A 164 -16.60 12.17 20.22
CA ASP A 164 -16.78 10.85 19.61
C ASP A 164 -17.89 10.89 18.56
N MET A 165 -17.82 10.00 17.59
CA MET A 165 -18.79 9.86 16.52
C MET A 165 -19.01 8.38 16.22
N VAL A 166 -20.25 7.93 16.30
CA VAL A 166 -20.65 6.56 15.97
C VAL A 166 -21.70 6.62 14.88
N ALA A 167 -21.44 5.98 13.75
CA ALA A 167 -22.42 5.85 12.69
C ALA A 167 -22.89 4.40 12.59
N HIS A 168 -24.19 4.18 12.72
CA HIS A 168 -24.81 2.88 12.51
C HIS A 168 -25.22 2.74 11.05
N VAL A 169 -24.67 1.74 10.39
CA VAL A 169 -24.76 1.57 8.94
C VAL A 169 -25.35 0.22 8.57
N LYS A 170 -26.09 0.23 7.47
CA LYS A 170 -26.60 -0.98 6.81
C LYS A 170 -26.19 -0.97 5.36
N ILE A 171 -25.62 -2.07 4.90
CA ILE A 171 -25.18 -2.24 3.51
C ILE A 171 -26.12 -3.24 2.84
N GLN A 172 -26.66 -2.84 1.69
CA GLN A 172 -27.51 -3.69 0.88
C GLN A 172 -26.89 -3.97 -0.49
N ALA A 173 -26.93 -5.21 -0.95
CA ALA A 173 -26.64 -5.60 -2.31
C ALA A 173 -27.93 -6.15 -2.93
N GLU A 174 -28.34 -5.62 -4.09
CA GLU A 174 -29.56 -6.07 -4.79
C GLU A 174 -30.83 -6.05 -3.91
N GLY A 175 -30.92 -5.07 -3.00
CA GLY A 175 -32.03 -4.92 -2.06
C GLY A 175 -31.96 -5.84 -0.83
N VAL A 176 -31.01 -6.77 -0.78
CA VAL A 176 -30.79 -7.67 0.36
C VAL A 176 -29.73 -7.09 1.29
N THR A 177 -29.99 -7.12 2.59
CA THR A 177 -29.02 -6.67 3.59
C THR A 177 -27.86 -7.66 3.68
N VAL A 178 -26.66 -7.23 3.28
CA VAL A 178 -25.45 -8.07 3.30
C VAL A 178 -24.61 -7.84 4.56
N ALA A 179 -24.71 -6.66 5.16
CA ALA A 179 -24.03 -6.34 6.41
C ALA A 179 -24.75 -5.22 7.16
N ARG A 180 -24.64 -5.23 8.48
CA ARG A 180 -25.14 -4.18 9.37
C ARG A 180 -24.21 -4.08 10.57
N GLY A 181 -23.89 -2.86 10.99
CA GLY A 181 -22.97 -2.64 12.10
C GLY A 181 -22.75 -1.16 12.37
N SER A 182 -21.70 -0.84 13.13
CA SER A 182 -21.31 0.53 13.45
C SER A 182 -19.88 0.80 13.00
N THR A 183 -19.57 2.06 12.70
CA THR A 183 -18.21 2.53 12.47
C THR A 183 -17.92 3.80 13.26
N ARG A 184 -16.68 3.92 13.71
CA ARG A 184 -16.10 5.08 14.42
C ARG A 184 -14.82 5.52 13.71
N PRO A 185 -14.28 6.73 13.95
CA PRO A 185 -13.05 7.18 13.30
C PRO A 185 -11.85 6.23 13.43
N ASN A 186 -11.74 5.52 14.56
CA ASN A 186 -10.67 4.55 14.83
C ASN A 186 -11.14 3.08 14.87
N GLU A 187 -12.43 2.82 14.63
CA GLU A 187 -13.00 1.48 14.56
C GLU A 187 -13.79 1.37 13.25
N PRO A 188 -13.09 1.10 12.13
CA PRO A 188 -13.74 1.02 10.84
C PRO A 188 -14.60 -0.25 10.72
N PHE A 189 -15.60 -0.20 9.85
CA PHE A 189 -16.50 -1.32 9.62
C PHE A 189 -16.04 -2.15 8.41
N PHE A 190 -15.84 -3.45 8.61
CA PHE A 190 -15.33 -4.37 7.58
C PHE A 190 -16.48 -5.19 6.96
N VAL A 191 -16.53 -5.24 5.64
CA VAL A 191 -17.52 -6.02 4.88
C VAL A 191 -16.94 -6.51 3.56
N ASP A 192 -16.93 -7.81 3.32
CA ASP A 192 -16.50 -8.43 2.04
C ASP A 192 -15.15 -7.90 1.48
N GLY A 193 -14.15 -7.75 2.37
CA GLY A 193 -12.83 -7.21 2.03
C GLY A 193 -12.77 -5.70 1.79
N TYR A 194 -13.90 -4.99 1.93
CA TYR A 194 -13.96 -3.54 2.02
C TYR A 194 -13.91 -3.07 3.46
N VAL A 195 -13.42 -1.85 3.63
CA VAL A 195 -13.32 -1.14 4.89
C VAL A 195 -14.02 0.19 4.73
N LEU A 196 -15.07 0.40 5.53
CA LEU A 196 -15.83 1.65 5.61
C LEU A 196 -15.27 2.47 6.76
N TYR A 197 -14.72 3.64 6.44
CA TYR A 197 -14.17 4.59 7.39
C TYR A 197 -15.14 5.76 7.59
N LEU A 198 -15.49 6.04 8.84
CA LEU A 198 -16.15 7.30 9.20
C LEU A 198 -15.12 8.44 9.18
N LYS A 199 -15.29 9.38 8.25
CA LYS A 199 -14.41 10.55 8.12
C LYS A 199 -14.92 11.75 8.89
N ASN A 200 -16.24 11.95 8.88
CA ASN A 200 -16.86 13.07 9.58
C ASN A 200 -18.34 12.76 9.84
N ALA A 201 -18.94 13.41 10.82
CA ALA A 201 -20.37 13.42 11.05
C ALA A 201 -20.80 14.81 11.54
N GLY A 202 -22.04 15.18 11.23
CA GLY A 202 -22.52 16.50 11.61
C GLY A 202 -24.01 16.68 11.46
N VAL A 203 -24.43 17.91 11.71
CA VAL A 203 -25.80 18.37 11.53
C VAL A 203 -25.79 19.48 10.49
N LEU A 204 -26.61 19.36 9.46
CA LEU A 204 -26.81 20.39 8.45
C LEU A 204 -27.61 21.57 9.02
N PRO A 205 -27.58 22.76 8.39
CA PRO A 205 -28.42 23.90 8.80
C PRO A 205 -29.93 23.58 8.84
N SER A 206 -30.39 22.58 8.09
CA SER A 206 -31.76 22.08 8.12
C SER A 206 -32.11 21.23 9.35
N GLY A 207 -31.14 20.95 10.23
CA GLY A 207 -31.28 20.01 11.34
C GLY A 207 -31.07 18.54 10.97
N ALA A 208 -30.90 18.23 9.68
CA ALA A 208 -30.66 16.85 9.23
C ALA A 208 -29.24 16.39 9.63
N ARG A 209 -29.15 15.21 10.24
CA ARG A 209 -27.88 14.57 10.57
C ARG A 209 -27.28 13.87 9.35
N TYR A 210 -25.96 13.87 9.25
CA TYR A 210 -25.23 13.22 8.17
C TYR A 210 -23.92 12.62 8.65
N ALA A 211 -23.42 11.66 7.88
CA ALA A 211 -22.08 11.12 8.02
C ALA A 211 -21.37 11.07 6.66
N LEU A 212 -20.06 11.27 6.69
CA LEU A 212 -19.16 11.23 5.55
C LEU A 212 -18.29 9.99 5.67
N PHE A 213 -18.32 9.15 4.64
CA PHE A 213 -17.59 7.88 4.61
C PHE A 213 -16.58 7.81 3.48
N ASP A 214 -15.49 7.09 3.75
CA ASP A 214 -14.62 6.55 2.71
C ASP A 214 -14.75 5.03 2.70
N LEU A 215 -14.95 4.45 1.53
CA LEU A 215 -14.96 3.01 1.33
C LEU A 215 -13.70 2.59 0.57
N THR A 216 -12.91 1.70 1.16
CA THR A 216 -11.65 1.24 0.57
C THR A 216 -11.55 -0.28 0.58
N ARG A 217 -11.08 -0.87 -0.52
CA ARG A 217 -10.63 -2.26 -0.59
C ARG A 217 -9.17 -2.29 -0.99
N ASP A 218 -8.35 -2.92 -0.18
CA ASP A 218 -6.92 -3.07 -0.42
C ASP A 218 -6.51 -4.55 -0.36
N PRO A 219 -6.55 -5.26 -1.51
CA PRO A 219 -6.21 -6.69 -1.56
C PRO A 219 -4.71 -6.94 -1.40
N GLY A 220 -3.86 -5.93 -1.61
CA GLY A 220 -2.42 -6.04 -1.47
C GLY A 220 -1.93 -5.81 -0.04
N ALA A 221 -2.72 -5.16 0.81
CA ALA A 221 -2.35 -4.84 2.20
C ALA A 221 -1.87 -6.07 3.01
N PRO A 222 -2.52 -7.25 2.96
CA PRO A 222 -2.02 -8.43 3.66
C PRO A 222 -0.64 -8.89 3.16
N VAL A 223 -0.40 -8.80 1.84
CA VAL A 223 0.89 -9.17 1.24
C VAL A 223 1.99 -8.20 1.66
N VAL A 224 1.67 -6.89 1.68
CA VAL A 224 2.59 -5.86 2.18
C VAL A 224 2.92 -6.10 3.66
N LEU A 225 1.92 -6.44 4.50
CA LEU A 225 2.14 -6.73 5.91
C LEU A 225 3.05 -7.95 6.11
N ILE A 226 2.82 -9.04 5.38
CA ILE A 226 3.68 -10.23 5.43
C ILE A 226 5.11 -9.87 5.00
N GLY A 227 5.26 -9.11 3.92
CA GLY A 227 6.55 -8.60 3.46
C GLY A 227 7.25 -7.76 4.53
N ALA A 228 6.54 -6.81 5.16
CA ALA A 228 7.09 -5.95 6.21
C ALA A 228 7.51 -6.73 7.47
N LEU A 229 6.73 -7.74 7.87
CA LEU A 229 7.07 -8.63 8.99
C LEU A 229 8.31 -9.48 8.68
N LEU A 230 8.39 -10.04 7.46
CA LEU A 230 9.57 -10.79 7.00
C LEU A 230 10.80 -9.90 6.89
N PHE A 231 10.66 -8.66 6.45
CA PHE A 231 11.75 -7.69 6.38
C PHE A 231 12.28 -7.38 7.78
N THR A 232 11.37 -7.09 8.72
CA THR A 232 11.71 -6.85 10.13
C THR A 232 12.43 -8.06 10.73
N LEU A 233 11.90 -9.27 10.55
CA LEU A 233 12.52 -10.51 11.00
C LEU A 233 13.92 -10.71 10.38
N GLY A 234 14.06 -10.50 9.07
CA GLY A 234 15.34 -10.60 8.37
C GLY A 234 16.40 -9.66 8.95
N ASN A 235 16.03 -8.41 9.24
CA ASN A 235 16.91 -7.43 9.88
C ASN A 235 17.29 -7.84 11.31
N LEU A 236 16.32 -8.31 12.11
CA LEU A 236 16.59 -8.79 13.47
C LEU A 236 17.55 -9.98 13.47
N LEU A 237 17.33 -10.97 12.59
CA LEU A 237 18.24 -12.11 12.42
C LEU A 237 19.63 -11.67 11.98
N TYR A 238 19.73 -10.69 11.08
CA TYR A 238 21.02 -10.15 10.64
C TYR A 238 21.79 -9.49 11.80
N LEU A 239 21.10 -8.74 12.66
CA LEU A 239 21.69 -8.09 13.83
C LEU A 239 22.07 -9.07 14.94
N LEU A 240 21.25 -10.09 15.19
CA LEU A 240 21.48 -11.10 16.24
C LEU A 240 22.55 -12.14 15.85
N PHE A 241 22.78 -12.36 14.54
CA PHE A 241 23.78 -13.29 14.03
C PHE A 241 24.86 -12.60 13.18
N PRO A 242 25.62 -11.62 13.73
CA PRO A 242 26.57 -10.84 12.96
C PRO A 242 27.72 -11.70 12.43
N ALA A 243 28.12 -11.43 11.19
CA ALA A 243 29.16 -12.18 10.46
C ALA A 243 30.54 -12.19 11.16
N ARG A 244 30.79 -11.31 12.14
CA ARG A 244 32.04 -11.26 12.91
C ARG A 244 32.35 -12.56 13.68
N ASN A 245 31.35 -13.36 14.04
CA ASN A 245 31.56 -14.66 14.68
C ASN A 245 32.05 -15.76 13.71
N PHE A 246 32.09 -15.51 12.39
CA PHE A 246 32.48 -16.51 11.39
C PHE A 246 33.97 -16.61 11.14
N ARG A 247 34.68 -15.47 11.08
CA ARG A 247 36.13 -15.47 10.82
C ARG A 247 36.93 -16.16 11.94
N LYS A 248 36.33 -16.31 13.13
CA LYS A 248 36.90 -17.00 14.29
C LYS A 248 36.69 -18.53 14.25
N ASN A 249 35.61 -19.02 13.64
CA ASN A 249 35.32 -20.46 13.52
C ASN A 249 35.99 -21.09 12.29
N GLU A 250 36.11 -20.38 11.16
CA GLU A 250 36.85 -20.86 9.99
C GLU A 250 38.37 -21.00 10.24
N ARG A 251 38.90 -20.21 11.20
CA ARG A 251 40.30 -20.31 11.66
C ARG A 251 40.53 -21.38 12.73
N ARG A 252 39.47 -21.94 13.33
CA ARG A 252 39.55 -23.00 14.35
C ARG A 252 39.29 -24.41 13.79
N GLY A 253 38.87 -24.50 12.53
CA GLY A 253 38.67 -25.75 11.80
C GLY A 253 39.76 -26.06 10.76
N LYS A 254 40.90 -25.37 10.83
CA LYS A 254 42.17 -25.72 10.19
C LYS A 254 43.19 -25.96 11.30
#